data_AF-A0AAX3NK44-F1
#
_entry.id   AF-A0AAX3NK44-F1
#
_cell.length_a   1.000
_cell.length_b   1.000
_cell.length_c   1.000
_cell.angle_alpha   90.00
_cell.angle_beta   90.00
_cell.angle_gamma   90.00
#
_symmetry.space_group_name_H-M   'P 1'
#
loop_
_entity.id
_entity.type
_entity.pdbx_description
1 polymer ?
#
loop_
_entity_poly.entity_id
_entity_poly.type
_entity_poly.pdbx_seq_one_letter_code
_entity_poly.pdbx_strand_id
1 'polypeptide(L)'
;MASQPPTDEYDHREEGCSLFEWPLSDEARHMGVGELLDSLIAAIRQLNADPQWDRTLIFPRFGDVVVDRGRRQVSARCMWKIKPDYQRKGTKK
;
A
#
# COMPACT_ATOMS: atom_id res chain seq x y z
N MET A 1 -19.83 -4.01 -35.89
CA MET A 1 -19.81 -3.04 -34.77
C MET A 1 -19.41 -3.82 -33.53
N ALA A 2 -18.21 -3.58 -33.01
CA ALA A 2 -17.73 -4.28 -31.82
C ALA A 2 -18.44 -3.67 -30.60
N SER A 3 -19.19 -4.49 -29.87
CA SER A 3 -19.82 -4.10 -28.61
C SER A 3 -18.74 -3.66 -27.64
N GLN A 4 -18.74 -2.38 -27.29
CA GLN A 4 -17.88 -1.82 -26.26
C GLN A 4 -18.27 -2.50 -24.92
N PRO A 5 -17.33 -3.05 -24.15
CA PRO A 5 -17.66 -3.64 -22.85
C PRO A 5 -18.29 -2.58 -21.95
N PRO A 6 -19.19 -2.97 -21.02
CA PRO A 6 -19.89 -2.02 -20.15
C PRO A 6 -18.87 -1.18 -19.38
N THR A 7 -19.00 0.14 -19.48
CA THR A 7 -18.11 1.15 -18.88
C THR A 7 -18.26 1.30 -17.37
N ASP A 8 -18.96 0.38 -16.70
CA ASP A 8 -19.50 0.54 -15.34
C ASP A 8 -18.94 -0.49 -14.34
N GLU A 9 -17.69 -0.92 -14.53
CA GLU A 9 -16.97 -1.73 -13.52
C GLU A 9 -15.77 -0.98 -12.92
N TYR A 10 -15.62 0.32 -13.22
CA TYR A 10 -14.54 1.10 -12.62
C TYR A 10 -14.88 1.43 -11.17
N ASP A 11 -14.07 0.92 -10.26
CA ASP A 11 -14.24 1.14 -8.83
C ASP A 11 -13.99 2.63 -8.50
N HIS A 12 -15.03 3.42 -8.25
CA HIS A 12 -14.94 4.88 -8.10
C HIS A 12 -14.47 5.39 -6.73
N ARG A 13 -13.99 4.51 -5.84
CA ARG A 13 -13.53 4.95 -4.51
C ARG A 13 -12.29 5.81 -4.63
N GLU A 14 -12.16 6.74 -3.70
CA GLU A 14 -11.00 7.63 -3.61
C GLU A 14 -9.71 6.82 -3.64
N GLU A 15 -8.77 7.26 -4.48
CA GLU A 15 -7.48 6.65 -4.67
C GLU A 15 -6.39 7.70 -4.80
N GLY A 16 -5.16 7.29 -4.56
CA GLY A 16 -4.02 8.20 -4.63
C GLY A 16 -2.69 7.48 -4.54
N CYS A 17 -1.64 8.28 -4.45
CA CYS A 17 -0.26 7.83 -4.32
C CYS A 17 0.38 8.57 -3.14
N SER A 18 1.02 7.84 -2.24
CA SER A 18 1.68 8.45 -1.08
C SER A 18 2.96 7.69 -0.72
N LEU A 19 3.91 8.40 -0.12
CA LEU A 19 5.09 7.81 0.49
C LEU A 19 4.71 7.27 1.86
N PHE A 20 5.03 6.01 2.12
CA PHE A 20 4.88 5.37 3.42
C PHE A 20 6.24 4.95 3.93
N GLU A 21 6.42 5.05 5.24
CA GLU A 21 7.69 4.81 5.92
C GLU A 21 7.47 3.81 7.05
N TRP A 22 8.29 2.77 7.09
CA TRP A 22 8.28 1.74 8.11
C TRP A 22 9.65 1.69 8.79
N PRO A 23 9.68 1.60 10.13
CA PRO A 23 10.93 1.38 10.84
C PRO A 23 11.48 -0.01 10.50
N LEU A 24 12.79 -0.08 10.33
CA LEU A 24 13.52 -1.34 10.23
C LEU A 24 13.83 -1.87 11.63
N SER A 25 13.48 -3.13 11.86
CA SER A 25 13.91 -3.86 13.05
C SER A 25 15.43 -3.99 13.10
N ASP A 26 15.99 -4.31 14.26
CA ASP A 26 17.44 -4.49 14.37
C ASP A 26 17.93 -5.68 13.51
N GLU A 27 17.11 -6.72 13.35
CA GLU A 27 17.36 -7.89 12.51
C GLU A 27 17.44 -7.51 11.03
N ALA A 28 16.66 -6.53 10.59
CA ALA A 28 16.65 -6.05 9.22
C ALA A 28 17.99 -5.45 8.76
N ARG A 29 18.92 -5.15 9.69
CA ARG A 29 20.30 -4.76 9.34
C ARG A 29 21.08 -5.87 8.65
N HIS A 30 20.73 -7.13 8.92
CA HIS A 30 21.43 -8.29 8.40
C HIS A 30 20.68 -8.98 7.25
N MET A 31 19.43 -8.59 7.03
CA MET A 31 18.59 -9.12 5.97
C MET A 31 19.11 -8.76 4.57
N GLY A 32 18.96 -9.69 3.64
CA GLY A 32 19.11 -9.45 2.21
C GLY A 32 17.97 -8.61 1.63
N VAL A 33 18.12 -8.17 0.38
CA VAL A 33 17.10 -7.35 -0.31
C VAL A 33 15.77 -8.11 -0.43
N GLY A 34 15.80 -9.41 -0.74
CA GLY A 34 14.59 -10.24 -0.82
C GLY A 34 13.84 -10.32 0.50
N GLU A 35 14.54 -10.57 1.60
CA GLU A 35 13.95 -10.65 2.94
C GLU A 35 13.32 -9.32 3.38
N LEU A 36 13.96 -8.19 3.05
CA LEU A 36 13.42 -6.86 3.31
C LEU A 36 12.14 -6.59 2.51
N LEU A 37 12.09 -7.06 1.26
CA LEU A 37 10.90 -6.93 0.42
C LEU A 37 9.76 -7.82 0.94
N ASP A 38 10.05 -9.05 1.36
CA ASP A 38 9.07 -9.94 1.97
C ASP A 38 8.51 -9.34 3.28
N SER A 39 9.37 -8.74 4.10
CA SER A 39 8.99 -8.02 5.31
C SER A 39 8.07 -6.84 5.00
N LEU A 40 8.38 -6.03 3.98
CA LEU A 40 7.54 -4.93 3.52
C LEU A 40 6.18 -5.42 3.02
N ILE A 41 6.14 -6.50 2.23
CA ILE A 41 4.91 -7.11 1.74
C ILE A 41 4.06 -7.60 2.92
N ALA A 42 4.69 -8.21 3.93
CA ALA A 42 3.99 -8.65 5.14
C ALA A 42 3.40 -7.46 5.92
N ALA A 43 4.15 -6.37 6.09
CA ALA A 43 3.65 -5.15 6.73
C ALA A 43 2.45 -4.55 5.99
N ILE A 44 2.52 -4.47 4.66
CA ILE A 44 1.41 -3.99 3.82
C ILE A 44 0.18 -4.90 3.96
N ARG A 45 0.36 -6.23 3.99
CA ARG A 45 -0.74 -7.19 4.20
C ARG A 45 -1.41 -6.97 5.55
N GLN A 46 -0.63 -6.73 6.61
CA GLN A 46 -1.17 -6.45 7.95
C GLN A 46 -2.00 -5.16 7.97
N LEU A 47 -1.50 -4.06 7.39
CA LEU A 47 -2.26 -2.81 7.26
C LEU A 47 -3.55 -3.00 6.45
N ASN A 48 -3.48 -3.75 5.35
CA ASN A 48 -4.67 -4.02 4.54
C ASN A 48 -5.71 -4.86 5.28
N ALA A 49 -5.30 -5.75 6.20
CA ALA A 49 -6.19 -6.53 7.04
C ALA A 49 -6.73 -5.76 8.25
N ASP A 50 -6.04 -4.73 8.73
CA ASP A 50 -6.44 -3.94 9.89
C ASP A 50 -7.73 -3.12 9.61
N PRO A 51 -8.85 -3.39 10.30
CA PRO A 51 -10.09 -2.66 10.09
C PRO A 51 -10.03 -1.20 10.53
N GLN A 52 -9.01 -0.78 11.32
CA GLN A 52 -8.80 0.62 11.72
C GLN A 52 -8.03 1.42 10.66
N TRP A 53 -7.32 0.74 9.76
CA TRP A 53 -6.63 1.36 8.64
C TRP A 53 -7.60 1.66 7.51
N ASP A 54 -7.64 2.91 7.04
CA ASP A 54 -8.66 3.42 6.13
C ASP A 54 -8.45 3.04 4.65
N ARG A 55 -7.29 2.47 4.30
CA ARG A 55 -6.86 2.28 2.89
C ARG A 55 -6.51 0.84 2.57
N THR A 56 -6.73 0.43 1.34
CA THR A 56 -6.03 -0.70 0.75
C THR A 56 -4.81 -0.16 0.01
N LEU A 57 -3.62 -0.49 0.50
CA LEU A 57 -2.36 -0.22 -0.18
C LEU A 57 -2.13 -1.27 -1.27
N ILE A 58 -1.78 -0.83 -2.46
CA ILE A 58 -1.30 -1.68 -3.55
C ILE A 58 0.20 -1.89 -3.36
N PHE A 59 0.67 -3.13 -3.56
CA PHE A 59 2.09 -3.43 -3.42
C PHE A 59 2.94 -2.54 -4.32
N PRO A 60 3.99 -1.89 -3.77
CA PRO A 60 4.86 -1.02 -4.54
C PRO A 60 5.64 -1.84 -5.57
N ARG A 61 6.04 -1.20 -6.67
CA ARG A 61 7.02 -1.79 -7.58
C ARG A 61 8.40 -1.74 -6.94
N PHE A 62 9.32 -2.60 -7.35
CA PHE A 62 10.68 -2.61 -6.79
C PHE A 62 11.40 -1.25 -6.88
N GLY A 63 11.18 -0.51 -7.97
CA GLY A 63 11.77 0.83 -8.15
C GLY A 63 11.15 1.94 -7.29
N ASP A 64 10.04 1.67 -6.62
CA ASP A 64 9.37 2.61 -5.71
C ASP A 64 9.77 2.39 -4.23
N VAL A 65 10.66 1.43 -3.95
CA VAL A 65 11.12 1.07 -2.60
C VAL A 65 12.55 1.57 -2.38
N VAL A 66 12.76 2.28 -1.28
CA VAL A 66 14.08 2.73 -0.81
C VAL A 66 14.33 2.14 0.57
N VAL A 67 15.47 1.48 0.73
CA VAL A 67 15.94 0.95 2.01
C VAL A 67 17.06 1.85 2.52
N ASP A 68 16.81 2.57 3.61
CA ASP A 68 17.80 3.37 4.31
C ASP A 68 18.23 2.65 5.61
N ARG A 69 19.34 1.93 5.55
CA ARG A 69 19.89 1.22 6.72
C ARG A 69 20.48 2.16 7.76
N GLY A 70 20.95 3.34 7.36
CA GLY A 70 21.52 4.34 8.26
C GLY A 70 20.45 4.95 9.16
N ARG A 71 19.28 5.26 8.57
CA ARG A 71 18.09 5.74 9.29
C ARG A 71 17.22 4.62 9.85
N ARG A 72 17.57 3.36 9.59
CA ARG A 72 16.78 2.17 9.94
C ARG A 72 15.33 2.31 9.45
N GLN A 73 15.17 2.55 8.16
CA GLN A 73 13.86 2.80 7.57
C GLN A 73 13.73 2.16 6.20
N VAL A 74 12.53 1.66 5.90
CA VAL A 74 12.10 1.36 4.52
C VAL A 74 11.03 2.35 4.18
N SER A 75 11.19 3.02 3.04
CA SER A 75 10.15 3.88 2.49
C SER A 75 9.69 3.33 1.15
N ALA A 76 8.39 3.28 0.93
CA ALA A 76 7.84 2.89 -0.36
C ALA A 76 6.75 3.84 -0.80
N ARG A 77 6.77 4.19 -2.09
CA ARG A 77 5.67 4.93 -2.69
C ARG A 77 4.59 3.95 -3.13
N CYS A 78 3.46 3.97 -2.44
CA CYS A 78 2.35 3.07 -2.69
C CYS A 78 1.18 3.82 -3.33
N MET A 79 0.59 3.20 -4.36
CA MET A 79 -0.78 3.50 -4.73
C MET A 79 -1.72 2.96 -3.66
N TRP A 80 -2.84 3.64 -3.43
CA TRP A 80 -3.82 3.21 -2.45
C TRP A 80 -5.24 3.55 -2.91
N LYS A 81 -6.21 2.83 -2.35
CA LYS A 81 -7.64 3.07 -2.51
C LYS A 81 -8.33 3.03 -1.16
N ILE A 82 -9.31 3.91 -0.91
CA ILE A 82 -10.03 3.91 0.36
C ILE A 82 -10.80 2.58 0.53
N LYS A 83 -10.78 2.01 1.75
CA LYS A 83 -11.53 0.78 2.04
C LYS A 83 -13.04 1.04 1.91
N PRO A 84 -13.83 0.05 1.45
CA PRO A 84 -15.26 0.23 1.20
C PRO A 84 -16.03 0.75 2.43
N ASP A 85 -15.64 0.28 3.62
CA ASP A 85 -16.26 0.64 4.90
C ASP A 85 -16.03 2.11 5.30
N TYR A 86 -14.98 2.73 4.79
CA TYR A 86 -14.59 4.11 5.09
C TYR A 86 -15.22 5.10 4.11
N GLN A 87 -15.39 4.71 2.85
CA GLN A 87 -16.07 5.54 1.86
C GLN A 87 -17.53 5.83 2.25
N ARG A 88 -18.25 4.83 2.78
CA ARG A 88 -19.64 4.98 3.22
C ARG A 88 -19.80 5.93 4.42
N LYS A 89 -18.75 6.14 5.21
CA LYS A 89 -18.76 7.09 6.34
C LYS A 89 -18.59 8.53 5.88
N GLY A 90 -18.03 8.76 4.67
CA GLY A 90 -17.84 10.09 4.08
C GLY A 90 -19.07 10.65 3.35
N THR A 91 -20.07 9.82 3.02
CA THR A 91 -21.25 10.21 2.21
C THR A 91 -22.39 10.87 2.99
N LYS A 92 -22.14 11.39 4.19
CA LYS A 92 -23.04 12.38 4.82
C LYS A 92 -22.55 13.79 4.50
N LYS A 93 -23.01 14.35 3.39
CA LYS A 93 -23.22 15.79 3.20
C LYS A 93 -24.25 16.03 2.11
#